data_AF-A0A7K9TUJ0-F1
#
_entry.id   AF-A0A7K9TUJ0-F1
#
_cell.length_a   1.000
_cell.length_b   1.000
_cell.length_c   1.000
_cell.angle_alpha   90.00
_cell.angle_beta   90.00
_cell.angle_gamma   90.00
#
_symmetry.space_group_name_H-M   'P 1'
#
loop_
_entity.id
_entity.type
_entity.pdbx_description
1 polymer ?
#
loop_
_entity_poly.entity_id
_entity_poly.type
_entity_poly.pdbx_seq_one_letter_code
_entity_poly.pdbx_strand_id
1 'polypeptide(L)'
;SIFSGYPFALFQRYFLFQKETYLIHLYNVFTGLSIAYFNFGMQFFHSMLCVLIQFLILRLMGRTITAVFTTFFFQMTYLMAGYYYTATEHYDIKWTMPHCVLTLKLIGLAIDYYDGGKDPEFLTPEQRRFAVRGVPTLLEVSGFSYFYGAFMVGPQFPMTDYQKLARGEMTDVQGQRPNSFVPALKRLSLGLLFLVTYTLSSLYVTDDYLISDDYMEKPFWFRCGYILIWGKIILYKYVTCWLVTEGVCILVGLGYNGKDQSGKPLWDACANMKVWLYETTPLFTGTIASFNINTNAWVARYIFKRLKFLGNKLLSQALALFFLAIWHGLHSGYLVCFQMELLIVIVERQV
;
A
#
# COMPACT_ATOMS: atom_id res chain seq x y z
N SER A 1 -11.03 5.76 12.05
CA SER A 1 -10.59 6.92 11.23
C SER A 1 -9.08 6.87 10.96
N ILE A 2 -8.61 7.27 9.77
CA ILE A 2 -7.18 7.38 9.44
C ILE A 2 -6.45 8.47 10.25
N PHE A 3 -7.18 9.49 10.70
CA PHE A 3 -6.63 10.58 11.52
C PHE A 3 -6.23 10.11 12.92
N SER A 4 -6.86 9.05 13.44
CA SER A 4 -6.48 8.42 14.72
C SER A 4 -5.04 7.90 14.72
N GLY A 5 -4.42 7.73 13.54
CA GLY A 5 -3.01 7.36 13.45
C GLY A 5 -2.05 8.40 14.02
N TYR A 6 -2.38 9.70 14.00
CA TYR A 6 -1.52 10.75 14.56
C TYR A 6 -1.35 10.67 16.09
N PRO A 7 -2.42 10.63 16.91
CA PRO A 7 -2.26 10.46 18.35
C PRO A 7 -1.57 9.13 18.69
N PHE A 8 -1.82 8.06 17.94
CA PHE A 8 -1.12 6.79 18.14
C PHE A 8 0.38 6.89 17.82
N ALA A 9 0.75 7.54 16.72
CA ALA A 9 2.14 7.80 16.39
C ALA A 9 2.85 8.69 17.40
N LEU A 10 2.19 9.73 17.92
CA LEU A 10 2.75 10.55 18.99
C LEU A 10 2.97 9.72 20.26
N PHE A 11 2.00 8.88 20.65
CA PHE A 11 2.16 8.02 21.81
C PHE A 11 3.34 7.05 21.64
N GLN A 12 3.40 6.30 20.54
CA GLN A 12 4.52 5.40 20.27
C GLN A 12 5.86 6.15 20.26
N ARG A 13 5.91 7.32 19.62
CA ARG A 13 7.11 8.16 19.52
C ARG A 13 7.63 8.65 20.87
N TYR A 14 6.74 9.05 21.79
CA TYR A 14 7.15 9.64 23.07
C TYR A 14 7.31 8.61 24.20
N PHE A 15 6.52 7.55 24.20
CA PHE A 15 6.48 6.59 25.32
C PHE A 15 7.11 5.24 25.01
N LEU A 16 7.15 4.83 23.73
CA LEU A 16 7.60 3.50 23.34
C LEU A 16 8.92 3.50 22.54
N PHE A 17 9.45 4.66 22.15
CA PHE A 17 10.73 4.71 21.44
C PHE A 17 11.85 4.07 22.27
N GLN A 18 12.61 3.15 21.67
CA GLN A 18 13.69 2.37 22.30
C GLN A 18 13.23 1.52 23.51
N LYS A 19 11.93 1.21 23.61
CA LYS A 19 11.41 0.19 24.54
C LYS A 19 11.52 -1.22 23.92
N GLU A 20 11.18 -2.22 24.72
CA GLU A 20 11.18 -3.61 24.29
C GLU A 20 10.27 -3.83 23.07
N THR A 21 10.75 -4.61 22.10
CA THR A 21 10.05 -4.81 20.82
C THR A 21 8.66 -5.40 20.98
N TYR A 22 8.44 -6.26 21.98
CA TYR A 22 7.13 -6.85 22.25
C TYR A 22 6.08 -5.79 22.62
N LEU A 23 6.47 -4.71 23.31
CA LEU A 23 5.56 -3.60 23.64
C LEU A 23 5.13 -2.87 22.37
N ILE A 24 6.05 -2.66 21.42
CA ILE A 24 5.72 -2.08 20.12
C ILE A 24 4.75 -2.97 19.35
N HIS A 25 5.01 -4.28 19.31
CA HIS A 25 4.11 -5.20 18.62
C HIS A 25 2.73 -5.24 19.25
N LEU A 26 2.64 -5.34 20.58
CA LEU A 26 1.37 -5.34 21.31
C LEU A 26 0.59 -4.03 21.09
N TYR A 27 1.29 -2.90 21.14
CA TYR A 27 0.71 -1.59 20.88
C TYR A 27 0.12 -1.51 19.47
N ASN A 28 0.88 -1.94 18.47
CA ASN A 28 0.43 -1.96 17.07
C ASN A 28 -0.77 -2.89 16.87
N VAL A 29 -0.74 -4.09 17.45
CA VAL A 29 -1.88 -5.02 17.40
C VAL A 29 -3.12 -4.38 18.01
N PHE A 30 -3.01 -3.86 19.23
CA PHE A 30 -4.16 -3.30 19.94
C PHE A 30 -4.75 -2.10 19.20
N THR A 31 -3.92 -1.14 18.80
CA THR A 31 -4.38 0.07 18.09
C THR A 31 -4.92 -0.23 16.70
N GLY A 32 -4.28 -1.13 15.95
CA GLY A 32 -4.76 -1.55 14.64
C GLY A 32 -6.08 -2.33 14.69
N LEU A 33 -6.21 -3.27 15.62
CA LEU A 33 -7.49 -3.97 15.84
C LEU A 33 -8.59 -3.03 16.31
N SER A 34 -8.25 -2.02 17.13
CA SER A 34 -9.21 -0.98 17.54
C SER A 34 -9.69 -0.17 16.33
N ILE A 35 -8.80 0.20 15.41
CA ILE A 35 -9.17 0.85 14.15
C ILE A 35 -10.04 -0.09 13.30
N ALA A 36 -9.67 -1.37 13.18
CA ALA A 36 -10.42 -2.33 12.40
C ALA A 36 -11.85 -2.51 12.93
N TYR A 37 -12.00 -2.74 14.24
CA TYR A 37 -13.29 -2.87 14.90
C TYR A 37 -14.13 -1.59 14.80
N PHE A 38 -13.52 -0.42 15.01
CA PHE A 38 -14.23 0.86 14.92
C PHE A 38 -14.84 1.10 13.53
N ASN A 39 -14.13 0.74 12.45
CA ASN A 39 -14.61 0.99 11.09
C ASN A 39 -15.51 -0.13 10.53
N PHE A 40 -15.30 -1.39 10.95
CA PHE A 40 -15.93 -2.55 10.31
C PHE A 40 -16.72 -3.46 11.26
N GLY A 41 -16.84 -3.09 12.55
CA GLY A 41 -17.49 -3.92 13.56
C GLY A 41 -16.89 -5.32 13.60
N MET A 42 -17.75 -6.34 13.64
CA MET A 42 -17.34 -7.75 13.70
C MET A 42 -16.65 -8.25 12.41
N GLN A 43 -16.73 -7.53 11.30
CA GLN A 43 -16.11 -7.96 10.04
C GLN A 43 -14.57 -7.96 10.11
N PHE A 44 -13.97 -7.34 11.13
CA PHE A 44 -12.51 -7.40 11.32
C PHE A 44 -11.98 -8.84 11.55
N PHE A 45 -12.82 -9.78 11.97
CA PHE A 45 -12.45 -11.20 12.12
C PHE A 45 -11.91 -11.82 10.83
N HIS A 46 -12.36 -11.36 9.65
CA HIS A 46 -11.81 -11.79 8.36
C HIS A 46 -10.30 -11.55 8.27
N SER A 47 -9.85 -10.36 8.70
CA SER A 47 -8.42 -10.05 8.75
C SER A 47 -7.67 -10.90 9.78
N MET A 48 -8.26 -11.13 10.96
CA MET A 48 -7.62 -11.92 12.03
C MET A 48 -7.41 -13.36 11.61
N LEU A 49 -8.43 -13.94 10.97
CA LEU A 49 -8.36 -15.29 10.43
C LEU A 49 -7.22 -15.43 9.42
N CYS A 50 -7.11 -14.50 8.46
CA CYS A 50 -6.04 -14.51 7.46
C CYS A 50 -4.64 -14.32 8.06
N VAL A 51 -4.50 -13.48 9.08
CA VAL A 51 -3.23 -13.29 9.82
C VAL A 51 -2.85 -14.55 10.59
N LEU A 52 -3.81 -15.19 11.28
CA LEU A 52 -3.57 -16.43 12.01
C LEU A 52 -3.19 -17.57 11.07
N ILE A 53 -3.92 -17.76 9.98
CA ILE A 53 -3.61 -18.77 8.96
C ILE A 53 -2.24 -18.49 8.34
N GLN A 54 -1.90 -17.23 8.07
CA GLN A 54 -0.57 -16.88 7.57
C GLN A 54 0.53 -17.33 8.55
N PHE A 55 0.39 -17.02 9.83
CA PHE A 55 1.33 -17.44 10.86
C PHE A 55 1.47 -18.97 10.89
N LEU A 56 0.36 -19.71 10.83
CA LEU A 56 0.37 -21.17 10.80
C LEU A 56 1.07 -21.71 9.55
N ILE A 57 0.84 -21.13 8.37
CA ILE A 57 1.55 -21.51 7.14
C ILE A 57 3.06 -21.33 7.32
N LEU A 58 3.52 -20.16 7.79
CA LEU A 58 4.94 -19.89 8.00
C LEU A 58 5.56 -20.83 9.03
N ARG A 59 4.81 -21.21 10.07
CA ARG A 59 5.30 -22.04 11.17
C ARG A 59 5.33 -23.53 10.83
N LEU A 60 4.29 -24.03 10.17
CA LEU A 60 4.08 -25.47 9.91
C LEU A 60 4.73 -25.90 8.59
N MET A 61 4.68 -25.05 7.55
CA MET A 61 5.24 -25.37 6.23
C MET A 61 6.67 -24.83 6.06
N GLY A 62 7.12 -23.97 6.96
CA GLY A 62 8.49 -23.45 6.99
C GLY A 62 8.85 -22.62 5.76
N ARG A 63 10.15 -22.62 5.42
CA ARG A 63 10.71 -21.87 4.28
C ARG A 63 10.65 -22.67 2.99
N THR A 64 9.46 -23.10 2.62
CA THR A 64 9.25 -23.91 1.41
C THR A 64 8.53 -23.12 0.32
N ILE A 65 8.75 -23.52 -0.93
CA ILE A 65 8.00 -22.97 -2.07
C ILE A 65 6.50 -23.30 -1.94
N THR A 66 6.17 -24.45 -1.33
CA THR A 66 4.79 -24.84 -1.02
C THR A 66 4.13 -23.81 -0.10
N ALA A 67 4.81 -23.32 0.94
CA ALA A 67 4.29 -22.26 1.81
C ALA A 67 3.98 -20.98 1.05
N VAL A 68 4.83 -20.60 0.08
CA VAL A 68 4.62 -19.44 -0.80
C VAL A 68 3.39 -19.61 -1.66
N PHE A 69 3.25 -20.75 -2.35
CA PHE A 69 2.07 -21.01 -3.18
C PHE A 69 0.79 -21.11 -2.36
N THR A 70 0.81 -21.85 -1.24
CA THR A 70 -0.36 -21.94 -0.34
C THR A 70 -0.77 -20.57 0.17
N THR A 71 0.19 -19.72 0.57
CA THR A 71 -0.10 -18.32 0.93
C THR A 71 -0.73 -17.57 -0.22
N PHE A 72 -0.13 -17.61 -1.41
CA PHE A 72 -0.61 -16.87 -2.57
C PHE A 72 -2.05 -17.24 -2.93
N PHE A 73 -2.33 -18.54 -3.09
CA PHE A 73 -3.66 -19.01 -3.46
C PHE A 73 -4.68 -18.77 -2.36
N PHE A 74 -4.34 -19.01 -1.09
CA PHE A 74 -5.26 -18.78 0.02
C PHE A 74 -5.64 -17.29 0.13
N GLN A 75 -4.64 -16.40 0.19
CA GLN A 75 -4.89 -14.97 0.43
C GLN A 75 -5.61 -14.33 -0.77
N MET A 76 -5.27 -14.69 -2.00
CA MET A 76 -5.97 -14.19 -3.19
C MET A 76 -7.39 -14.75 -3.28
N THR A 77 -7.60 -16.05 -3.05
CA THR A 77 -8.95 -16.65 -3.07
C THR A 77 -9.85 -16.03 -2.01
N TYR A 78 -9.33 -15.82 -0.79
CA TYR A 78 -10.08 -15.19 0.29
C TYR A 78 -10.48 -13.74 -0.06
N LEU A 79 -9.54 -12.97 -0.63
CA LEU A 79 -9.83 -11.62 -1.10
C LEU A 79 -10.89 -11.60 -2.21
N MET A 80 -10.77 -12.50 -3.21
CA MET A 80 -11.75 -12.59 -4.31
C MET A 80 -13.14 -12.99 -3.81
N ALA A 81 -13.22 -13.96 -2.90
CA ALA A 81 -14.47 -14.32 -2.25
C ALA A 81 -15.05 -13.12 -1.48
N GLY A 82 -14.20 -12.39 -0.75
CA GLY A 82 -14.57 -11.14 -0.08
C GLY A 82 -15.18 -10.13 -1.05
N TYR A 83 -14.54 -9.85 -2.18
CA TYR A 83 -15.11 -8.97 -3.20
C TYR A 83 -16.42 -9.48 -3.77
N TYR A 84 -16.54 -10.78 -4.05
CA TYR A 84 -17.77 -11.37 -4.58
C TYR A 84 -18.95 -11.21 -3.61
N TYR A 85 -18.77 -11.56 -2.34
CA TYR A 85 -19.82 -11.49 -1.32
C TYR A 85 -20.12 -10.07 -0.83
N THR A 86 -19.24 -9.12 -1.11
CA THR A 86 -19.41 -7.72 -0.70
C THR A 86 -19.61 -6.77 -1.86
N ALA A 87 -19.76 -7.25 -3.09
CA ALA A 87 -20.03 -6.41 -4.26
C ALA A 87 -21.36 -5.67 -4.09
N THR A 88 -21.36 -4.37 -4.35
CA THR A 88 -22.55 -3.51 -4.44
C THR A 88 -22.43 -2.61 -5.66
N GLU A 89 -23.54 -2.00 -6.06
CA GLU A 89 -23.58 -1.06 -7.19
C GLU A 89 -22.93 0.30 -6.84
N HIS A 90 -22.85 0.65 -5.56
CA HIS A 90 -22.28 1.91 -5.08
C HIS A 90 -20.92 1.71 -4.39
N TYR A 91 -20.14 2.79 -4.34
CA TYR A 91 -18.85 2.80 -3.65
C TYR A 91 -19.04 2.70 -2.14
N ASP A 92 -18.88 1.50 -1.59
CA ASP A 92 -18.95 1.24 -0.15
C ASP A 92 -17.56 1.02 0.47
N ILE A 93 -17.31 1.65 1.61
CA ILE A 93 -16.11 1.37 2.42
C ILE A 93 -16.36 0.10 3.23
N LYS A 94 -15.83 -1.02 2.73
CA LYS A 94 -15.99 -2.35 3.34
C LYS A 94 -14.68 -2.88 3.90
N TRP A 95 -14.76 -3.94 4.71
CA TRP A 95 -13.59 -4.60 5.30
C TRP A 95 -12.58 -5.08 4.26
N THR A 96 -13.02 -5.32 3.02
CA THR A 96 -12.18 -5.72 1.89
C THR A 96 -11.19 -4.63 1.46
N MET A 97 -11.46 -3.36 1.75
CA MET A 97 -10.59 -2.23 1.39
C MET A 97 -9.22 -2.25 2.11
N PRO A 98 -9.13 -2.36 3.44
CA PRO A 98 -7.84 -2.63 4.09
C PRO A 98 -7.35 -4.06 3.83
N HIS A 99 -8.26 -5.01 3.57
CA HIS A 99 -7.87 -6.40 3.37
C HIS A 99 -7.06 -6.61 2.09
N CYS A 100 -7.32 -5.87 1.01
CA CYS A 100 -6.53 -5.99 -0.21
C CYS A 100 -5.05 -5.60 0.02
N VAL A 101 -4.80 -4.60 0.88
CA VAL A 101 -3.46 -4.20 1.31
C VAL A 101 -2.83 -5.30 2.18
N LEU A 102 -3.60 -5.88 3.10
CA LEU A 102 -3.17 -6.99 3.95
C LEU A 102 -2.79 -8.23 3.12
N THR A 103 -3.57 -8.59 2.10
CA THR A 103 -3.28 -9.71 1.19
C THR A 103 -1.87 -9.59 0.59
N LEU A 104 -1.50 -8.41 0.08
CA LEU A 104 -0.16 -8.17 -0.46
C LEU A 104 0.92 -8.25 0.62
N LYS A 105 0.67 -7.71 1.82
CA LYS A 105 1.60 -7.81 2.96
C LYS A 105 1.90 -9.27 3.33
N LEU A 106 0.87 -10.11 3.43
CA LEU A 106 1.01 -11.51 3.84
C LEU A 106 1.68 -12.37 2.75
N ILE A 107 1.38 -12.12 1.46
CA ILE A 107 2.08 -12.74 0.33
C ILE A 107 3.55 -12.33 0.30
N GLY A 108 3.83 -11.02 0.43
CA GLY A 108 5.19 -10.50 0.49
C GLY A 108 6.00 -11.10 1.64
N LEU A 109 5.40 -11.20 2.82
CA LEU A 109 6.01 -11.83 4.00
C LEU A 109 6.40 -13.30 3.74
N ALA A 110 5.53 -14.09 3.12
CA ALA A 110 5.85 -15.49 2.80
C ALA A 110 7.02 -15.62 1.84
N ILE A 111 7.07 -14.77 0.81
CA ILE A 111 8.16 -14.75 -0.17
C ILE A 111 9.48 -14.30 0.48
N ASP A 112 9.44 -13.24 1.30
CA ASP A 112 10.62 -12.73 2.00
C ASP A 112 11.14 -13.73 3.05
N TYR A 113 10.24 -14.47 3.72
CA TYR A 113 10.61 -15.54 4.64
C TYR A 113 11.22 -16.75 3.93
N TYR A 114 10.70 -17.11 2.75
CA TYR A 114 11.28 -18.14 1.90
C TYR A 114 12.70 -17.76 1.44
N ASP A 115 12.91 -16.53 0.98
CA ASP A 115 14.24 -16.05 0.60
C ASP A 115 15.20 -15.95 1.78
N GLY A 116 14.70 -15.69 2.99
CA GLY A 116 15.49 -15.69 4.23
C GLY A 116 16.14 -17.04 4.57
N GLY A 117 15.72 -18.13 3.93
CA GLY A 117 16.32 -19.47 4.05
C GLY A 117 17.43 -19.78 3.05
N LYS A 118 17.64 -18.91 2.07
CA LYS A 118 18.67 -19.11 1.03
C LYS A 118 20.00 -18.51 1.46
N ASP A 119 21.08 -19.01 0.87
CA ASP A 119 22.39 -18.42 1.02
C ASP A 119 22.39 -16.96 0.51
N PRO A 120 22.91 -15.99 1.28
CA PRO A 120 23.08 -14.61 0.82
C PRO A 120 23.70 -14.45 -0.57
N GLU A 121 24.61 -15.33 -0.99
CA GLU A 121 25.32 -15.26 -2.27
C GLU A 121 24.39 -15.49 -3.48
N PHE A 122 23.38 -16.34 -3.33
CA PHE A 122 22.39 -16.61 -4.39
C PHE A 122 21.24 -15.60 -4.41
N LEU A 123 21.20 -14.66 -3.46
CA LEU A 123 20.18 -13.62 -3.41
C LEU A 123 20.63 -12.38 -4.16
N THR A 124 19.73 -11.85 -4.99
CA THR A 124 19.89 -10.50 -5.53
C THR A 124 19.97 -9.47 -4.39
N PRO A 125 20.59 -8.29 -4.61
CA PRO A 125 20.67 -7.25 -3.57
C PRO A 125 19.31 -6.85 -2.99
N GLU A 126 18.28 -6.83 -3.84
CA GLU A 126 16.91 -6.53 -3.41
C GLU A 126 16.35 -7.64 -2.50
N GLN A 127 16.44 -8.91 -2.90
CA GLN A 127 16.00 -10.02 -2.05
C GLN A 127 16.76 -10.05 -0.72
N ARG A 128 18.07 -9.80 -0.74
CA ARG A 128 18.90 -9.74 0.47
C ARG A 128 18.44 -8.64 1.44
N ARG A 129 18.01 -7.49 0.93
CA ARG A 129 17.49 -6.37 1.74
C ARG A 129 16.20 -6.74 2.49
N PHE A 130 15.33 -7.53 1.88
CA PHE A 130 13.99 -7.81 2.42
C PHE A 130 13.82 -9.20 3.04
N ALA A 131 14.80 -10.09 2.85
CA ALA A 131 14.81 -11.43 3.40
C ALA A 131 14.58 -11.45 4.92
N VAL A 132 13.50 -12.15 5.34
CA VAL A 132 13.15 -12.33 6.76
C VAL A 132 13.89 -13.54 7.31
N ARG A 133 15.00 -13.29 8.00
CA ARG A 133 15.91 -14.34 8.52
C ARG A 133 15.52 -14.93 9.86
N GLY A 134 14.76 -14.22 10.68
CA GLY A 134 14.16 -14.78 11.89
C GLY A 134 12.92 -15.61 11.57
N VAL A 135 12.49 -16.48 12.49
CA VAL A 135 11.15 -17.09 12.42
C VAL A 135 10.18 -16.13 13.11
N PRO A 136 9.24 -15.49 12.39
CA PRO A 136 8.36 -14.50 13.00
C PRO A 136 7.44 -15.11 14.05
N THR A 137 7.24 -14.40 15.15
CA THR A 137 6.25 -14.79 16.16
C THR A 137 4.85 -14.34 15.73
N LEU A 138 3.79 -14.96 16.27
CA LEU A 138 2.42 -14.53 16.00
C LEU A 138 2.21 -13.05 16.35
N LEU A 139 2.79 -12.60 17.46
CA LEU A 139 2.72 -11.21 17.90
C LEU A 139 3.41 -10.26 16.90
N GLU A 140 4.55 -10.66 16.35
CA GLU A 140 5.29 -9.88 15.36
C GLU A 140 4.53 -9.78 14.03
N VAL A 141 4.01 -10.91 13.52
CA VAL A 141 3.18 -10.96 12.30
C VAL A 141 1.90 -10.14 12.48
N SER A 142 1.29 -10.23 13.66
CA SER A 142 0.09 -9.44 13.99
C SER A 142 0.42 -7.96 14.05
N GLY A 143 1.50 -7.55 14.72
CA GLY A 143 1.88 -6.14 14.81
C GLY A 143 2.25 -5.54 13.45
N PHE A 144 2.88 -6.32 12.57
CA PHE A 144 3.17 -5.92 11.18
C PHE A 144 1.88 -5.70 10.37
N SER A 145 0.95 -6.65 10.49
CA SER A 145 -0.33 -6.66 9.78
C SER A 145 -1.22 -5.50 10.24
N TYR A 146 -1.29 -5.30 11.56
CA TYR A 146 -2.13 -4.32 12.22
C TYR A 146 -1.41 -3.02 12.59
N PHE A 147 -0.25 -2.73 12.00
CA PHE A 147 0.39 -1.43 12.22
C PHE A 147 -0.59 -0.30 11.87
N TYR A 148 -1.03 0.44 12.90
CA TYR A 148 -2.13 1.41 12.82
C TYR A 148 -1.92 2.46 11.73
N GLY A 149 -0.66 2.83 11.48
CA GLY A 149 -0.28 3.85 10.52
C GLY A 149 -0.40 3.41 9.07
N ALA A 150 -0.73 2.15 8.79
CA ALA A 150 -0.85 1.66 7.42
C ALA A 150 -1.88 0.53 7.23
N PHE A 151 -2.69 0.25 8.25
CA PHE A 151 -3.70 -0.80 8.19
C PHE A 151 -4.83 -0.46 7.20
N MET A 152 -5.36 0.78 7.25
CA MET A 152 -6.57 1.15 6.51
C MET A 152 -6.36 1.23 4.99
N VAL A 153 -5.31 1.92 4.54
CA VAL A 153 -5.13 2.30 3.11
C VAL A 153 -3.70 2.08 2.61
N GLY A 154 -2.88 1.33 3.35
CA GLY A 154 -1.44 1.28 3.14
C GLY A 154 -0.71 2.48 3.77
N PRO A 155 0.56 2.74 3.44
CA PRO A 155 1.30 2.18 2.31
C PRO A 155 1.72 0.71 2.49
N GLN A 156 2.16 0.10 1.39
CA GLN A 156 2.85 -1.19 1.40
C GLN A 156 4.28 -1.01 1.92
N PHE A 157 4.73 -1.89 2.80
CA PHE A 157 6.11 -1.95 3.27
C PHE A 157 6.45 -3.39 3.69
N PRO A 158 7.73 -3.79 3.62
CA PRO A 158 8.16 -5.13 3.97
C PRO A 158 8.27 -5.31 5.48
N MET A 159 8.19 -6.57 5.91
CA MET A 159 8.36 -6.97 7.31
C MET A 159 9.69 -6.51 7.92
N THR A 160 10.76 -6.48 7.12
CA THR A 160 12.08 -6.04 7.57
C THR A 160 12.12 -4.57 7.99
N ASP A 161 11.35 -3.70 7.32
CA ASP A 161 11.28 -2.29 7.69
C ASP A 161 10.38 -2.08 8.93
N TYR A 162 9.34 -2.91 9.09
CA TYR A 162 8.58 -2.99 10.34
C TYR A 162 9.46 -3.43 11.53
N GLN A 163 10.29 -4.44 11.32
CA GLN A 163 11.23 -4.93 12.32
C GLN A 163 12.23 -3.86 12.75
N LYS A 164 12.77 -3.09 11.79
CA LYS A 164 13.63 -1.93 12.10
C LYS A 164 12.88 -0.86 12.87
N LEU A 165 11.63 -0.57 12.51
CA LEU A 165 10.79 0.38 13.24
C LEU A 165 10.60 -0.09 14.69
N ALA A 166 10.27 -1.36 14.90
CA ALA A 166 10.07 -1.93 16.24
C ALA A 166 11.34 -1.92 17.09
N ARG A 167 12.52 -2.04 16.48
CA ARG A 167 13.82 -1.89 17.14
C ARG A 167 14.29 -0.43 17.31
N GLY A 168 13.51 0.55 16.83
CA GLY A 168 13.89 1.97 16.89
C GLY A 168 15.05 2.35 15.97
N GLU A 169 15.31 1.56 14.92
CA GLU A 169 16.40 1.77 13.95
C GLU A 169 16.01 2.71 12.80
N MET A 170 14.72 3.00 12.63
CA MET A 170 14.20 3.88 11.58
C MET A 170 14.30 5.36 11.99
N THR A 171 15.52 5.85 12.15
CA THR A 171 15.84 7.22 12.58
C THR A 171 17.02 7.81 11.83
N ASP A 172 17.01 9.14 11.63
CA ASP A 172 18.08 9.89 10.97
C ASP A 172 19.33 10.04 11.84
N VAL A 173 19.18 9.91 13.17
CA VAL A 173 20.27 9.91 14.14
C VAL A 173 20.11 8.68 15.04
N GLN A 174 21.09 7.77 14.99
CA GLN A 174 21.06 6.52 15.72
C GLN A 174 20.85 6.74 17.23
N GLY A 175 19.90 6.00 17.81
CA GLY A 175 19.54 6.09 19.23
C GLY A 175 18.68 7.31 19.60
N GLN A 176 18.42 8.24 18.67
CA GLN A 176 17.56 9.39 18.90
C GLN A 176 16.23 9.25 18.17
N ARG A 177 15.20 9.92 18.68
CA ARG A 177 13.89 9.96 18.04
C ARG A 177 14.02 10.58 16.64
N PRO A 178 13.32 10.04 15.63
CA PRO A 178 13.44 10.53 14.26
C PRO A 178 13.04 12.00 14.15
N ASN A 179 13.83 12.85 13.49
CA ASN A 179 13.52 14.26 13.26
C ASN A 179 12.45 14.45 12.15
N SER A 180 11.30 13.80 12.35
CA SER A 180 10.26 13.59 11.35
C SER A 180 8.98 14.39 11.60
N PHE A 181 8.91 15.17 12.68
CA PHE A 181 7.70 15.94 13.03
C PHE A 181 7.33 16.97 11.94
N VAL A 182 8.29 17.79 11.50
CA VAL A 182 8.06 18.78 10.44
C VAL A 182 7.74 18.12 9.09
N PRO A 183 8.49 17.09 8.63
CA PRO A 183 8.10 16.31 7.46
C PRO A 183 6.68 15.73 7.54
N ALA A 184 6.30 15.15 8.67
CA ALA A 184 4.96 14.60 8.89
C ALA A 184 3.88 15.69 8.82
N LEU A 185 4.11 16.85 9.46
CA LEU A 185 3.19 17.97 9.43
C LEU A 185 2.99 18.51 8.01
N LYS A 186 4.08 18.68 7.23
CA LYS A 186 3.98 19.06 5.82
C LYS A 186 3.10 18.09 5.02
N ARG A 187 3.25 16.78 5.29
CA ARG A 187 2.45 15.75 4.61
C ARG A 187 0.98 15.79 5.01
N LEU A 188 0.70 15.97 6.31
CA LEU A 188 -0.66 16.19 6.82
C LEU A 188 -1.30 17.42 6.18
N SER A 189 -0.63 18.57 6.20
CA SER A 189 -1.14 19.82 5.63
C SER A 189 -1.45 19.69 4.15
N LEU A 190 -0.60 18.99 3.38
CA LEU A 190 -0.90 18.69 1.99
C LEU A 190 -2.13 17.80 1.85
N GLY A 191 -2.26 16.74 2.66
CA GLY A 191 -3.45 15.90 2.68
C GLY A 191 -4.73 16.68 2.99
N LEU A 192 -4.69 17.59 3.96
CA LEU A 192 -5.82 18.46 4.30
C LEU A 192 -6.18 19.44 3.18
N LEU A 193 -5.19 19.96 2.45
CA LEU A 193 -5.44 20.79 1.26
C LEU A 193 -6.22 20.01 0.20
N PHE A 194 -5.81 18.78 -0.12
CA PHE A 194 -6.52 17.92 -1.06
C PHE A 194 -7.93 17.54 -0.57
N LEU A 195 -8.11 17.36 0.75
CA LEU A 195 -9.42 17.11 1.34
C LEU A 195 -10.36 18.28 1.10
N VAL A 196 -9.93 19.51 1.42
CA VAL A 196 -10.73 20.72 1.23
C VAL A 196 -11.06 20.90 -0.25
N THR A 197 -10.08 20.76 -1.15
CA THR A 197 -10.31 20.84 -2.59
C THR A 197 -11.32 19.81 -3.05
N TYR A 198 -11.18 18.54 -2.65
CA TYR A 198 -12.14 17.50 -2.99
C TYR A 198 -13.55 17.83 -2.50
N THR A 199 -13.70 18.18 -1.21
CA THR A 199 -15.00 18.47 -0.61
C THR A 199 -15.72 19.64 -1.29
N LEU A 200 -14.99 20.69 -1.69
CA LEU A 200 -15.59 21.82 -2.40
C LEU A 200 -15.90 21.49 -3.86
N SER A 201 -15.00 20.80 -4.55
CA SER A 201 -15.18 20.46 -5.97
C SER A 201 -16.23 19.38 -6.20
N SER A 202 -16.38 18.42 -5.30
CA SER A 202 -17.37 17.34 -5.42
C SER A 202 -18.82 17.81 -5.31
N LEU A 203 -19.06 19.05 -4.86
CA LEU A 203 -20.39 19.67 -4.88
C LEU A 203 -20.86 20.01 -6.30
N TYR A 204 -19.90 20.22 -7.22
CA TYR A 204 -20.17 20.63 -8.60
C TYR A 204 -19.91 19.51 -9.62
N VAL A 205 -19.06 18.56 -9.26
CA VAL A 205 -18.62 17.49 -10.15
C VAL A 205 -19.02 16.15 -9.52
N THR A 206 -20.21 15.67 -9.94
CA THR A 206 -20.84 14.46 -9.38
C THR A 206 -20.76 13.28 -10.34
N ASP A 207 -20.85 12.07 -9.78
CA ASP A 207 -20.90 10.82 -10.54
C ASP A 207 -22.20 10.73 -11.36
N ASP A 208 -23.32 11.19 -10.80
CA ASP A 208 -24.64 11.17 -11.44
C ASP A 208 -24.68 12.00 -12.73
N TYR A 209 -23.90 13.07 -12.81
CA TYR A 209 -23.86 13.90 -14.01
C TYR A 209 -23.32 13.10 -15.21
N LEU A 210 -22.32 12.23 -15.02
CA LEU A 210 -21.72 11.45 -16.11
C LEU A 210 -22.67 10.46 -16.78
N ILE A 211 -23.72 10.07 -16.08
CA ILE A 211 -24.74 9.14 -16.57
C ILE A 211 -26.06 9.85 -16.92
N SER A 212 -26.09 11.18 -16.82
CA SER A 212 -27.28 11.98 -17.13
C SER A 212 -27.46 12.21 -18.63
N ASP A 213 -28.72 12.40 -19.05
CA ASP A 213 -29.05 12.75 -20.43
C ASP A 213 -28.41 14.08 -20.84
N ASP A 214 -28.38 15.08 -19.95
CA ASP A 214 -27.74 16.39 -20.22
C ASP A 214 -26.27 16.25 -20.60
N TYR A 215 -25.52 15.37 -19.91
CA TYR A 215 -24.12 15.11 -20.24
C TYR A 215 -23.98 14.44 -21.60
N MET A 216 -24.86 13.48 -21.91
CA MET A 216 -24.85 12.75 -23.19
C MET A 216 -25.19 13.63 -24.38
N GLU A 217 -26.01 14.67 -24.18
CA GLU A 217 -26.33 15.68 -25.18
C GLU A 217 -25.18 16.68 -25.44
N LYS A 218 -24.16 16.75 -24.56
CA LYS A 218 -23.03 17.67 -24.78
C LYS A 218 -22.14 17.25 -25.95
N PRO A 219 -21.52 18.24 -26.65
CA PRO A 219 -20.52 17.96 -27.67
C PRO A 219 -19.41 17.03 -27.18
N PHE A 220 -18.86 16.22 -28.07
CA PHE A 220 -17.81 15.25 -27.75
C PHE A 220 -16.62 15.87 -27.01
N TRP A 221 -16.13 17.04 -27.45
CA TRP A 221 -15.01 17.73 -26.80
C TRP A 221 -15.30 18.11 -25.35
N PHE A 222 -16.55 18.50 -25.03
CA PHE A 222 -16.95 18.82 -23.67
C PHE A 222 -16.90 17.58 -22.79
N ARG A 223 -17.45 16.46 -23.28
CA ARG A 223 -17.41 15.18 -22.57
C ARG A 223 -15.98 14.72 -22.31
N CYS A 224 -15.09 14.84 -23.30
CA CYS A 224 -13.66 14.55 -23.14
C CYS A 224 -12.98 15.45 -22.10
N GLY A 225 -13.29 16.75 -22.07
CA GLY A 225 -12.71 17.66 -21.07
C GLY A 225 -13.26 17.40 -19.67
N TYR A 226 -14.57 17.23 -19.55
CA TYR A 226 -15.25 17.03 -18.28
C TYR A 226 -14.83 15.74 -17.59
N ILE A 227 -14.73 14.61 -18.31
CA ILE A 227 -14.33 13.32 -17.72
C ILE A 227 -12.92 13.36 -17.11
N LEU A 228 -12.00 14.17 -17.69
CA LEU A 228 -10.65 14.38 -17.14
C LEU A 228 -10.69 15.16 -15.82
N ILE A 229 -11.49 16.23 -15.78
CA ILE A 229 -11.70 17.05 -14.58
C ILE A 229 -12.36 16.21 -13.47
N TRP A 230 -13.42 15.47 -13.81
CA TRP A 230 -14.09 14.55 -12.90
C TRP A 230 -13.13 13.50 -12.35
N GLY A 231 -12.37 12.82 -13.21
CA GLY A 231 -11.43 11.78 -12.78
C GLY A 231 -10.38 12.33 -11.81
N LYS A 232 -9.88 13.54 -12.06
CA LYS A 232 -8.93 14.23 -11.17
C LYS A 232 -9.54 14.54 -9.80
N ILE A 233 -10.73 15.14 -9.76
CA ILE A 233 -11.42 15.47 -8.51
C ILE A 233 -11.74 14.22 -7.71
N ILE A 234 -12.29 13.17 -8.34
CA ILE A 234 -12.61 11.91 -7.65
C ILE A 234 -11.36 11.25 -7.07
N LEU A 235 -10.20 11.37 -7.73
CA LEU A 235 -8.96 10.82 -7.21
C LEU A 235 -8.44 11.56 -5.96
N TYR A 236 -8.79 12.83 -5.76
CA TYR A 236 -8.30 13.63 -4.63
C TYR A 236 -8.73 13.08 -3.26
N LYS A 237 -9.84 12.33 -3.18
CA LYS A 237 -10.21 11.61 -1.94
C LYS A 237 -9.19 10.52 -1.57
N TYR A 238 -8.64 9.81 -2.56
CA TYR A 238 -7.60 8.80 -2.34
C TYR A 238 -6.25 9.44 -2.05
N VAL A 239 -5.91 10.52 -2.79
CA VAL A 239 -4.71 11.32 -2.53
C VAL A 239 -4.69 11.80 -1.08
N THR A 240 -5.80 12.34 -0.60
CA THR A 240 -5.98 12.74 0.81
C THR A 240 -5.64 11.59 1.75
N CYS A 241 -6.28 10.43 1.57
CA CYS A 241 -6.07 9.27 2.44
C CYS A 241 -4.61 8.83 2.48
N TRP A 242 -3.92 8.77 1.32
CA TRP A 242 -2.51 8.43 1.26
C TRP A 242 -1.64 9.48 1.93
N LEU A 243 -1.80 10.77 1.63
CA LEU A 243 -0.98 11.83 2.21
C LEU A 243 -1.11 11.90 3.74
N VAL A 244 -2.34 11.79 4.27
CA VAL A 244 -2.59 11.77 5.72
C VAL A 244 -1.89 10.58 6.36
N THR A 245 -2.02 9.39 5.77
CA THR A 245 -1.47 8.14 6.31
C THR A 245 0.06 8.08 6.20
N GLU A 246 0.62 8.61 5.11
CA GLU A 246 2.06 8.80 4.94
C GLU A 246 2.63 9.70 6.04
N GLY A 247 1.95 10.79 6.41
CA GLY A 247 2.36 11.63 7.52
C GLY A 247 2.42 10.88 8.86
N VAL A 248 1.50 9.94 9.10
CA VAL A 248 1.54 9.05 10.29
C VAL A 248 2.77 8.16 10.28
N CYS A 249 3.06 7.52 9.15
CA CYS A 249 4.24 6.66 8.97
C CYS A 249 5.55 7.44 9.13
N ILE A 250 5.62 8.66 8.59
CA ILE A 250 6.76 9.56 8.76
C ILE A 250 6.94 9.93 10.24
N LEU A 251 5.86 10.29 10.92
CA LEU A 251 5.90 10.76 12.32
C LEU A 251 6.52 9.75 13.29
N VAL A 252 6.22 8.46 13.11
CA VAL A 252 6.77 7.37 13.94
C VAL A 252 8.16 6.90 13.48
N GLY A 253 8.58 7.23 12.25
CA GLY A 253 9.90 6.94 11.71
C GLY A 253 9.91 5.99 10.51
N LEU A 254 8.83 5.25 10.25
CA LEU A 254 8.74 4.27 9.16
C LEU A 254 8.99 4.88 7.77
N GLY A 255 8.75 6.18 7.60
CA GLY A 255 9.05 6.91 6.37
C GLY A 255 10.55 7.11 6.08
N TYR A 256 11.46 6.82 7.01
CA TYR A 256 12.90 7.07 6.82
C TYR A 256 13.52 6.18 5.72
N ASN A 257 14.29 6.80 4.82
CA ASN A 257 14.92 6.12 3.68
C ASN A 257 16.39 6.53 3.48
N GLY A 258 17.13 6.78 4.58
CA GLY A 258 18.51 7.23 4.51
C GLY A 258 18.63 8.74 4.23
N LYS A 259 19.70 9.13 3.52
CA LYS A 259 20.01 10.54 3.23
C LYS A 259 20.19 10.75 1.74
N ASP A 260 19.86 11.96 1.27
CA ASP A 260 20.12 12.39 -0.10
C ASP A 260 21.61 12.73 -0.31
N GLN A 261 21.96 13.12 -1.54
CA GLN A 261 23.32 13.53 -1.91
C GLN A 261 23.83 14.74 -1.12
N SER A 262 22.93 15.56 -0.56
CA SER A 262 23.25 16.71 0.29
C SER A 262 23.34 16.36 1.78
N GLY A 263 23.15 15.09 2.14
CA GLY A 263 23.17 14.60 3.51
C GLY A 263 21.88 14.85 4.30
N LYS A 264 20.80 15.29 3.65
CA LYS A 264 19.50 15.51 4.32
C LYS A 264 18.71 14.22 4.44
N PRO A 265 18.01 13.98 5.57
CA PRO A 265 17.23 12.76 5.76
C PRO A 265 16.04 12.71 4.79
N LEU A 266 15.88 11.55 4.15
CA LEU A 266 14.76 11.25 3.27
C LEU A 266 13.62 10.60 4.06
N TRP A 267 12.41 11.13 3.87
CA TRP A 267 11.18 10.68 4.55
C TRP A 267 10.15 10.14 3.54
N ASP A 268 10.63 9.42 2.52
CA ASP A 268 9.83 8.98 1.37
C ASP A 268 9.68 7.45 1.25
N ALA A 269 10.18 6.65 2.21
CA ALA A 269 10.04 5.18 2.17
C ALA A 269 8.58 4.72 2.12
N CYS A 270 7.68 5.53 2.67
CA CYS A 270 6.24 5.28 2.74
C CYS A 270 5.45 6.07 1.68
N ALA A 271 6.10 6.83 0.81
CA ALA A 271 5.42 7.70 -0.14
C ALA A 271 4.65 6.87 -1.18
N ASN A 272 3.33 6.97 -1.20
CA ASN A 272 2.46 6.41 -2.22
C ASN A 272 2.11 7.42 -3.32
N MET A 273 2.26 8.72 -3.05
CA MET A 273 1.91 9.77 -4.01
C MET A 273 3.03 10.82 -4.19
N LYS A 274 3.60 10.95 -5.39
CA LYS A 274 4.45 12.11 -5.74
C LYS A 274 3.61 13.20 -6.39
N VAL A 275 2.91 13.98 -5.56
CA VAL A 275 1.91 14.98 -6.00
C VAL A 275 2.42 15.86 -7.14
N TRP A 276 3.59 16.48 -7.00
CA TRP A 276 4.09 17.37 -8.05
C TRP A 276 4.27 16.65 -9.39
N LEU A 277 4.92 15.48 -9.38
CA LEU A 277 5.11 14.69 -10.60
C LEU A 277 3.77 14.22 -11.18
N TYR A 278 2.84 13.80 -10.34
CA TYR A 278 1.50 13.38 -10.75
C TYR A 278 0.73 14.52 -11.45
N GLU A 279 0.86 15.74 -10.94
CA GLU A 279 0.15 16.92 -11.44
C GLU A 279 0.77 17.53 -12.71
N THR A 280 2.08 17.35 -12.92
CA THR A 280 2.82 18.02 -14.01
C THR A 280 3.36 17.10 -15.09
N THR A 281 3.32 15.78 -14.91
CA THR A 281 3.88 14.84 -15.91
C THR A 281 3.08 14.88 -17.22
N PRO A 282 3.74 15.04 -18.39
CA PRO A 282 3.09 14.88 -19.67
C PRO A 282 3.03 13.42 -20.13
N LEU A 283 3.73 12.53 -19.42
CA LEU A 283 3.92 11.12 -19.76
C LEU A 283 3.11 10.21 -18.84
N PHE A 284 2.56 9.13 -19.40
CA PHE A 284 1.79 8.15 -18.65
C PHE A 284 2.69 7.34 -17.72
N THR A 285 3.94 7.06 -18.14
CA THR A 285 4.94 6.46 -17.25
C THR A 285 5.24 7.31 -16.02
N GLY A 286 5.18 8.64 -16.12
CA GLY A 286 5.30 9.54 -14.98
C GLY A 286 4.10 9.45 -14.03
N THR A 287 2.90 9.22 -14.55
CA THR A 287 1.69 8.96 -13.74
C THR A 287 1.85 7.66 -12.94
N ILE A 288 2.29 6.58 -13.58
CA ILE A 288 2.57 5.29 -12.91
C ILE A 288 3.67 5.45 -11.84
N ALA A 289 4.72 6.22 -12.14
CA ALA A 289 5.84 6.44 -11.22
C ALA A 289 5.50 7.35 -10.03
N SER A 290 4.35 8.04 -10.06
CA SER A 290 3.92 8.98 -9.02
C SER A 290 2.70 8.51 -8.23
N PHE A 291 1.94 7.54 -8.72
CA PHE A 291 0.70 7.05 -8.11
C PHE A 291 0.88 5.64 -7.53
N ASN A 292 0.35 5.39 -6.33
CA ASN A 292 0.40 4.12 -5.62
C ASN A 292 1.80 3.44 -5.59
N ILE A 293 2.83 4.26 -5.35
CA ILE A 293 4.25 3.92 -5.58
C ILE A 293 4.67 2.64 -4.86
N ASN A 294 4.29 2.43 -3.60
CA ASN A 294 4.72 1.23 -2.87
C ASN A 294 4.04 -0.05 -3.37
N THR A 295 2.80 0.04 -3.87
CA THR A 295 2.15 -1.10 -4.52
C THR A 295 2.83 -1.42 -5.85
N ASN A 296 3.18 -0.40 -6.64
CA ASN A 296 3.95 -0.59 -7.87
C ASN A 296 5.34 -1.22 -7.58
N ALA A 297 6.02 -0.76 -6.53
CA ALA A 297 7.28 -1.37 -6.08
C ALA A 297 7.09 -2.82 -5.60
N TRP A 298 5.99 -3.11 -4.91
CA TRP A 298 5.62 -4.46 -4.48
C TRP A 298 5.43 -5.37 -5.69
N VAL A 299 4.61 -4.98 -6.67
CA VAL A 299 4.34 -5.80 -7.87
C VAL A 299 5.62 -5.98 -8.71
N ALA A 300 6.42 -4.92 -8.83
CA ALA A 300 7.72 -4.99 -9.50
C ALA A 300 8.62 -6.06 -8.87
N ARG A 301 8.67 -6.13 -7.53
CA ARG A 301 9.52 -7.05 -6.78
C ARG A 301 9.00 -8.48 -6.72
N TYR A 302 7.73 -8.64 -6.33
CA TYR A 302 7.16 -9.95 -5.99
C TYR A 302 6.51 -10.65 -7.17
N ILE A 303 6.20 -9.94 -8.26
CA ILE A 303 5.60 -10.54 -9.46
C ILE A 303 6.55 -10.36 -10.66
N PHE A 304 6.75 -9.13 -11.13
CA PHE A 304 7.46 -8.86 -12.38
C PHE A 304 8.89 -9.42 -12.41
N LYS A 305 9.74 -9.06 -11.42
CA LYS A 305 11.13 -9.54 -11.35
C LYS A 305 11.24 -11.05 -11.10
N ARG A 306 10.24 -11.65 -10.45
CA ARG A 306 10.19 -13.10 -10.18
C ARG A 306 9.83 -13.89 -11.43
N LEU A 307 9.11 -13.29 -12.36
CA LEU A 307 8.80 -13.85 -13.69
C LEU A 307 9.96 -13.73 -14.70
N LYS A 308 11.17 -13.32 -14.27
CA LYS A 308 12.35 -13.21 -15.14
C LYS A 308 12.71 -14.53 -15.83
N PHE A 309 12.37 -15.69 -15.22
CA PHE A 309 12.60 -17.00 -15.82
C PHE A 309 11.85 -17.23 -17.15
N LEU A 310 10.82 -16.43 -17.45
CA LEU A 310 10.09 -16.51 -18.72
C LEU A 310 10.90 -16.00 -19.92
N GLY A 311 12.02 -15.29 -19.70
CA GLY A 311 12.87 -14.76 -20.78
C GLY A 311 12.23 -13.65 -21.62
N ASN A 312 10.99 -13.25 -21.34
CA ASN A 312 10.25 -12.24 -22.09
C ASN A 312 9.74 -11.12 -21.16
N LYS A 313 10.36 -9.95 -21.27
CA LYS A 313 10.04 -8.77 -20.44
C LYS A 313 8.60 -8.29 -20.64
N LEU A 314 8.08 -8.33 -21.86
CA LEU A 314 6.72 -7.91 -22.17
C LEU A 314 5.71 -8.87 -21.53
N LEU A 315 5.95 -10.18 -21.62
CA LEU A 315 5.11 -11.19 -20.98
C LEU A 315 5.13 -11.04 -19.45
N SER A 316 6.31 -10.83 -18.84
CA SER A 316 6.41 -10.58 -17.40
C SER A 316 5.63 -9.32 -16.98
N GLN A 317 5.68 -8.25 -17.80
CA GLN A 317 4.93 -7.02 -17.55
C GLN A 317 3.42 -7.24 -17.69
N ALA A 318 2.97 -7.94 -18.73
CA ALA A 318 1.56 -8.26 -18.95
C ALA A 318 0.99 -9.10 -17.79
N LEU A 319 1.70 -10.12 -17.32
CA LEU A 319 1.29 -10.94 -16.18
C LEU A 319 1.25 -10.15 -14.86
N ALA A 320 2.17 -9.20 -14.66
CA ALA A 320 2.16 -8.34 -13.49
C ALA A 320 0.95 -7.39 -13.48
N LEU A 321 0.60 -6.82 -14.64
CA LEU A 321 -0.58 -5.97 -14.80
C LEU A 321 -1.89 -6.77 -14.71
N PHE A 322 -1.90 -8.00 -15.23
CA PHE A 322 -3.03 -8.92 -15.06
C PHE A 322 -3.25 -9.30 -13.59
N PHE A 323 -2.17 -9.55 -12.85
CA PHE A 323 -2.24 -9.74 -11.40
C PHE A 323 -2.85 -8.51 -10.69
N LEU A 324 -2.42 -7.30 -11.05
CA LEU A 324 -2.98 -6.06 -10.51
C LEU A 324 -4.48 -5.93 -10.80
N ALA A 325 -4.91 -6.26 -12.03
CA ALA A 325 -6.32 -6.22 -12.40
C ALA A 325 -7.16 -7.15 -11.51
N ILE A 326 -6.71 -8.39 -11.30
CA ILE A 326 -7.39 -9.34 -10.41
C ILE A 326 -7.37 -8.86 -8.96
N TRP A 327 -6.24 -8.39 -8.47
CA TRP A 327 -6.10 -7.91 -7.09
C TRP A 327 -7.03 -6.73 -6.77
N HIS A 328 -7.29 -5.86 -7.75
CA HIS A 328 -8.21 -4.74 -7.60
C HIS A 328 -9.68 -5.18 -7.50
N GLY A 329 -10.07 -6.25 -8.19
CA GLY A 329 -11.39 -6.85 -8.03
C GLY A 329 -11.94 -7.50 -9.28
N LEU A 330 -13.25 -7.80 -9.24
CA LEU A 330 -13.93 -8.61 -10.26
C LEU A 330 -14.60 -7.79 -11.37
N HIS A 331 -14.63 -6.46 -11.24
CA HIS A 331 -15.23 -5.59 -12.26
C HIS A 331 -14.34 -5.49 -13.50
N SER A 332 -14.97 -5.52 -14.68
CA SER A 332 -14.28 -5.44 -15.98
C SER A 332 -13.45 -4.19 -16.16
N GLY A 333 -13.83 -3.07 -15.52
CA GLY A 333 -13.09 -1.81 -15.56
C GLY A 333 -11.62 -1.94 -15.13
N TYR A 334 -11.30 -2.85 -14.20
CA TYR A 334 -9.91 -3.11 -13.81
C TYR A 334 -9.10 -3.77 -14.92
N LEU A 335 -9.67 -4.78 -15.59
CA LEU A 335 -9.01 -5.42 -16.74
C LEU A 335 -8.75 -4.43 -17.87
N VAL A 336 -9.74 -3.59 -18.19
CA VAL A 336 -9.61 -2.53 -19.21
C VAL A 336 -8.53 -1.53 -18.80
N CYS A 337 -8.53 -1.06 -17.55
CA CYS A 337 -7.54 -0.10 -17.04
C CYS A 337 -6.10 -0.60 -17.23
N PHE A 338 -5.79 -1.81 -16.74
CA PHE A 338 -4.43 -2.35 -16.79
C PHE A 338 -4.01 -2.82 -18.19
N GLN A 339 -4.96 -3.23 -19.03
CA GLN A 339 -4.69 -3.47 -20.45
C GLN A 339 -4.32 -2.17 -21.17
N MET A 340 -5.08 -1.09 -20.93
CA MET A 340 -4.77 0.23 -21.50
C MET A 340 -3.43 0.76 -21.01
N GLU A 341 -3.11 0.57 -19.72
CA GLU A 341 -1.78 0.88 -19.19
C GLU A 341 -0.68 0.16 -19.97
N LEU A 342 -0.83 -1.15 -20.22
CA LEU A 342 0.15 -1.91 -21.00
C LEU A 342 0.34 -1.33 -22.41
N LEU A 343 -0.77 -1.05 -23.10
CA LEU A 343 -0.74 -0.52 -24.47
C LEU A 343 -0.08 0.86 -24.52
N ILE A 344 -0.46 1.77 -23.63
CA ILE A 344 0.10 3.12 -23.58
C ILE A 344 1.59 3.06 -23.29
N VAL A 345 2.03 2.25 -22.34
CA VAL A 345 3.47 2.11 -22.01
C VAL A 345 4.27 1.50 -23.17
N ILE A 346 3.69 0.60 -23.96
CA ILE A 346 4.36 0.07 -25.17
C ILE A 346 4.55 1.19 -26.19
N VAL A 347 3.50 1.96 -26.47
CA VAL A 347 3.55 3.07 -27.43
C VAL A 347 4.54 4.14 -26.97
N GLU A 348 4.49 4.53 -25.71
CA GLU A 348 5.37 5.56 -25.15
C GLU A 348 6.86 5.17 -25.20
N ARG A 349 7.19 3.88 -25.15
CA ARG A 349 8.58 3.38 -25.27
C ARG A 349 9.11 3.34 -26.70
N GLN A 350 8.25 3.50 -27.71
CA GLN A 350 8.64 3.51 -29.12
C GLN A 350 9.01 4.91 -29.63
N VAL A 351 8.66 5.94 -28.85
CA VAL A 351 9.07 7.34 -29.05
C VAL A 351 10.34 7.59 -28.26
#